data_AF-A0AAN7SW20-F1
#
_entry.id   AF-A0AAN7SW20-F1
#
_cell.length_a   1.000
_cell.length_b   1.000
_cell.length_c   1.000
_cell.angle_alpha   90.00
_cell.angle_beta   90.00
_cell.angle_gamma   90.00
#
_symmetry.space_group_name_H-M   'P 1'
#
loop_
_entity.id
_entity.type
_entity.pdbx_description
1 polymer ?
#
loop_
_entity_poly.entity_id
_entity_poly.type
_entity_poly.pdbx_seq_one_letter_code
_entity_poly.pdbx_strand_id
1 'polypeptide(L)'
;MGMEAAVRAKTTQLEGISFVRSDGRPYGVIRATGNPNQQSLVSEYEIFRGDLAQILYDLTKDNKNIDYVFGEQMESIYQNEKADGSVKVEFANRLPTSEYDLVVACDGATSRTRALGLGIGVRDDVEPTNCWAAYFPYLRTPGQSNVYSVPIQLVHSIDR
;
A
#
# COMPACT_ATOMS: atom_id res chain seq x y z
N MET A 1 17.54 -14.00 -0.53
CA MET A 1 18.24 -12.93 -1.28
C MET A 1 17.79 -13.02 -2.73
N GLY A 2 17.36 -11.92 -3.35
CA GLY A 2 16.73 -11.93 -4.69
C GLY A 2 15.60 -10.92 -4.89
N MET A 3 15.20 -10.22 -3.82
CA MET A 3 14.10 -9.27 -3.85
C MET A 3 14.35 -8.10 -4.80
N GLU A 4 15.52 -7.45 -4.74
CA GLU A 4 15.80 -6.29 -5.61
C GLU A 4 15.76 -6.69 -7.09
N ALA A 5 16.38 -7.81 -7.46
CA ALA A 5 16.36 -8.32 -8.83
C ALA A 5 14.92 -8.63 -9.30
N ALA A 6 14.10 -9.25 -8.44
CA ALA A 6 12.70 -9.53 -8.74
C ALA A 6 11.86 -8.24 -8.89
N VAL A 7 12.12 -7.22 -8.07
CA VAL A 7 11.46 -5.91 -8.18
C VAL A 7 11.84 -5.25 -9.50
N ARG A 8 13.14 -5.17 -9.82
CA ARG A 8 13.63 -4.59 -11.08
C ARG A 8 13.09 -5.27 -12.33
N ALA A 9 12.82 -6.57 -12.27
CA ALA A 9 12.22 -7.31 -13.38
C ALA A 9 10.73 -6.95 -13.62
N LYS A 10 10.08 -6.31 -12.65
CA LYS A 10 8.66 -5.93 -12.69
C LYS A 10 8.44 -4.42 -12.55
N THR A 11 9.49 -3.61 -12.66
CA THR A 11 9.33 -2.15 -12.58
C THR A 11 8.51 -1.62 -13.74
N THR A 12 7.72 -0.60 -13.46
CA THR A 12 7.02 0.17 -14.47
C THR A 12 8.04 1.07 -15.17
N GLN A 13 7.90 1.21 -16.48
CA GLN A 13 8.75 2.11 -17.26
C GLN A 13 8.15 3.52 -17.28
N LEU A 14 7.89 4.10 -16.10
CA LEU A 14 7.38 5.47 -16.01
C LEU A 14 8.49 6.47 -16.38
N GLU A 15 8.33 7.19 -17.50
CA GLU A 15 9.32 8.19 -17.94
C GLU A 15 9.09 9.57 -17.31
N GLY A 16 7.87 9.83 -16.83
CA GLY A 16 7.52 11.12 -16.24
C GLY A 16 6.03 11.30 -15.94
N ILE A 17 5.74 12.31 -15.14
CA ILE A 17 4.40 12.82 -14.88
C ILE A 17 4.31 14.21 -15.51
N SER A 18 3.43 14.36 -16.50
CA SER A 18 3.13 15.65 -17.13
C SER A 18 1.86 16.23 -16.54
N PHE A 19 1.98 17.40 -15.92
CA PHE A 19 0.83 18.18 -15.52
C PHE A 19 0.29 18.90 -16.75
N VAL A 20 -0.97 18.66 -17.11
CA VAL A 20 -1.59 19.27 -18.30
C VAL A 20 -2.72 20.21 -17.92
N ARG A 21 -2.91 21.27 -18.72
CA ARG A 21 -4.04 22.19 -18.61
C ARG A 21 -5.32 21.53 -19.13
N SER A 22 -6.45 22.21 -18.96
CA SER A 22 -7.75 21.75 -19.47
C SER A 22 -7.81 21.57 -20.99
N ASP A 23 -6.96 22.29 -21.73
CA ASP A 23 -6.79 22.15 -23.18
C ASP A 23 -5.81 21.02 -23.58
N GLY A 24 -5.33 20.23 -22.62
CA GLY A 24 -4.40 19.13 -22.80
C GLY A 24 -2.93 19.56 -22.98
N ARG A 25 -2.62 20.86 -22.97
CA ARG A 25 -1.23 21.33 -23.14
C ARG A 25 -0.43 21.17 -21.84
N PRO A 26 0.84 20.70 -21.90
CA PRO A 26 1.66 20.55 -20.72
C PRO A 26 1.95 21.90 -20.06
N TYR A 27 1.78 21.93 -18.74
CA TYR A 27 2.17 23.00 -17.84
C TYR A 27 3.59 22.77 -17.29
N GLY A 28 3.91 21.52 -16.95
CA GLY A 28 5.22 21.11 -16.48
C GLY A 28 5.34 19.58 -16.45
N VAL A 29 6.57 19.07 -16.57
CA VAL A 29 6.85 17.63 -16.59
C VAL A 29 7.87 17.31 -15.50
N ILE A 30 7.49 16.39 -14.62
CA ILE A 30 8.41 15.77 -13.65
C ILE A 30 8.92 14.49 -14.28
N ARG A 31 10.23 14.30 -14.33
CA ARG A 31 10.86 13.09 -14.86
C ARG A 31 11.56 12.33 -13.75
N ALA A 32 11.87 11.06 -14.04
CA ALA A 32 12.83 10.32 -13.24
C ALA A 32 14.15 11.10 -13.17
N THR A 33 14.81 11.03 -12.02
CA THR A 33 16.13 11.65 -11.83
C THR A 33 17.22 10.97 -12.65
N GLY A 34 16.99 9.72 -13.08
CA GLY A 34 18.01 8.86 -13.69
C GLY A 34 19.11 8.45 -12.72
N ASN A 35 18.87 8.64 -11.41
CA ASN A 35 19.79 8.28 -10.34
C ASN A 35 19.04 7.45 -9.28
N PRO A 36 19.32 6.15 -9.15
CA PRO A 36 18.63 5.27 -8.20
C PRO A 36 18.82 5.68 -6.73
N ASN A 37 19.88 6.43 -6.44
CA ASN A 37 20.17 6.94 -5.09
C ASN A 37 19.47 8.28 -4.79
N GLN A 38 18.75 8.85 -5.77
CA GLN A 38 17.99 10.09 -5.62
C GLN A 38 16.54 9.86 -6.04
N GLN A 39 15.69 9.62 -5.06
CA GLN A 39 14.27 9.40 -5.28
C GLN A 39 13.57 10.73 -5.65
N SER A 40 12.74 10.70 -6.69
CA SER A 40 11.76 11.76 -6.97
C SER A 40 10.35 11.17 -7.01
N LEU A 41 9.36 11.96 -7.42
CA LEU A 41 8.00 11.49 -7.67
C LEU A 41 7.90 10.44 -8.79
N VAL A 42 8.98 10.24 -9.56
CA VAL A 42 9.12 9.16 -10.54
C VAL A 42 10.40 8.40 -10.22
N SER A 43 10.27 7.12 -9.88
CA SER A 43 11.36 6.29 -9.36
C SER A 43 11.72 5.16 -10.32
N GLU A 44 13.01 4.82 -10.35
CA GLU A 44 13.51 3.64 -11.08
C GLU A 44 13.02 2.31 -10.49
N TYR A 45 12.46 2.32 -9.28
CA TYR A 45 11.88 1.16 -8.61
C TYR A 45 10.36 1.24 -8.51
N GLU A 46 9.71 2.07 -9.33
CA GLU A 46 8.25 2.10 -9.35
C GLU A 46 7.71 0.75 -9.82
N ILE A 47 6.82 0.14 -9.03
CA ILE A 47 6.31 -1.21 -9.23
C ILE A 47 4.85 -1.25 -8.77
N PHE A 48 4.03 -2.05 -9.44
CA PHE A 48 2.66 -2.25 -9.00
C PHE A 48 2.62 -2.96 -7.64
N ARG A 49 1.76 -2.45 -6.75
CA ARG A 49 1.61 -2.98 -5.39
C ARG A 49 1.32 -4.50 -5.38
N GLY A 50 0.48 -4.98 -6.31
CA GLY A 50 0.16 -6.40 -6.44
C GLY A 50 1.37 -7.25 -6.80
N ASP A 51 2.21 -6.76 -7.70
CA ASP A 51 3.45 -7.45 -8.07
C ASP A 51 4.45 -7.51 -6.92
N LEU A 52 4.61 -6.41 -6.18
CA LEU A 52 5.46 -6.40 -4.99
C LEU A 52 4.96 -7.36 -3.91
N ALA A 53 3.65 -7.37 -3.65
CA ALA A 53 3.03 -8.30 -2.71
C ALA A 53 3.25 -9.77 -3.11
N GLN A 54 3.11 -10.07 -4.40
CA GLN A 54 3.36 -11.40 -4.94
C GLN A 54 4.84 -11.81 -4.80
N ILE A 55 5.78 -10.90 -5.10
CA ILE A 55 7.22 -11.16 -4.90
C ILE A 55 7.50 -11.50 -3.43
N LEU A 56 6.96 -10.70 -2.49
CA LEU A 56 7.16 -10.94 -1.06
C LEU A 56 6.62 -12.31 -0.64
N TYR A 57 5.41 -12.66 -1.08
CA TYR A 57 4.81 -13.97 -0.81
C TYR A 57 5.63 -15.12 -1.41
N ASP A 58 6.05 -15.01 -2.67
CA ASP A 58 6.81 -16.07 -3.34
C ASP A 58 8.19 -16.31 -2.69
N LEU A 59 8.80 -15.28 -2.10
CA LEU A 59 10.07 -15.40 -1.39
C LEU A 59 9.96 -16.13 -0.04
N THR A 60 8.76 -16.25 0.52
CA THR A 60 8.55 -16.71 1.91
C THR A 60 7.59 -17.89 2.03
N LYS A 61 6.72 -18.14 1.04
CA LYS A 61 5.67 -19.18 1.10
C LYS A 61 6.18 -20.59 1.36
N ASP A 62 7.40 -20.91 0.93
CA ASP A 62 8.01 -22.24 1.08
C ASP A 62 8.84 -22.36 2.38
N ASN A 63 8.89 -21.29 3.19
CA ASN A 63 9.56 -21.30 4.48
C ASN A 63 8.71 -22.06 5.50
N LYS A 64 9.26 -23.14 6.06
CA LYS A 64 8.58 -24.00 7.05
C LYS A 64 8.23 -23.30 8.36
N ASN A 65 8.79 -22.12 8.63
CA ASN A 65 8.51 -21.33 9.83
C ASN A 65 7.42 -20.27 9.60
N ILE A 66 6.77 -20.25 8.43
CA ILE A 66 5.77 -19.24 8.07
C ILE A 66 4.51 -19.96 7.61
N ASP A 67 3.43 -19.76 8.36
CA ASP A 67 2.09 -20.21 7.98
C ASP A 67 1.27 -19.03 7.45
N TYR A 68 0.95 -19.08 6.15
CA TYR A 68 0.06 -18.10 5.53
C TYR A 68 -1.41 -18.50 5.72
N VAL A 69 -2.16 -17.68 6.45
CA VAL A 69 -3.60 -17.85 6.63
C VAL A 69 -4.34 -16.74 5.90
N PHE A 70 -4.98 -17.09 4.79
CA PHE A 70 -5.83 -16.18 4.03
C PHE A 70 -7.31 -16.33 4.42
N GLY A 71 -8.07 -15.24 4.22
CA GLY A 71 -9.50 -15.19 4.50
C GLY A 71 -9.83 -15.23 5.99
N GLU A 72 -8.89 -14.83 6.84
CA GLU A 72 -9.05 -14.79 8.28
C GLU A 72 -8.84 -13.38 8.81
N GLN A 73 -9.44 -13.06 9.95
CA GLN A 73 -9.33 -11.78 10.59
C GLN A 73 -9.38 -11.94 12.11
N MET A 74 -8.61 -11.12 12.82
CA MET A 74 -8.74 -11.05 14.27
C MET A 74 -10.08 -10.42 14.68
N GLU A 75 -10.72 -11.04 15.66
CA GLU A 75 -11.96 -10.60 16.29
C GLU A 75 -11.70 -9.93 17.64
N SER A 76 -10.84 -10.52 18.46
CA SER A 76 -10.46 -9.97 19.76
C SER A 76 -8.99 -10.25 20.08
N ILE A 77 -8.42 -9.37 20.92
CA ILE A 77 -7.07 -9.50 21.46
C ILE A 77 -7.14 -9.22 22.96
N TYR A 78 -6.55 -10.12 23.76
CA TYR A 78 -6.53 -10.01 25.21
C TYR A 78 -5.13 -10.32 25.74
N GLN A 79 -4.63 -9.46 26.62
CA GLN A 79 -3.41 -9.71 27.39
C GLN A 79 -3.68 -9.36 28.85
N ASN A 80 -3.21 -10.20 29.77
CA ASN A 80 -3.37 -9.93 31.20
C ASN A 80 -2.43 -8.80 31.64
N GLU A 81 -3.00 -7.64 31.97
CA GLU A 81 -2.25 -6.42 32.35
C GLU A 81 -1.34 -6.58 33.59
N LYS A 82 -1.52 -7.64 34.39
CA LYS A 82 -0.82 -7.83 35.67
C LYS A 82 0.33 -8.83 35.62
N ALA A 83 0.58 -9.46 34.48
CA ALA A 83 1.66 -10.43 34.32
C ALA A 83 2.28 -10.32 32.93
N ASP A 84 3.61 -10.47 32.83
CA ASP A 84 4.25 -10.78 31.57
C ASP A 84 3.67 -12.11 31.07
N GLY A 85 2.82 -12.05 30.04
CA GLY A 85 1.98 -13.17 29.64
C GLY A 85 1.64 -13.15 28.15
N SER A 86 1.27 -14.33 27.66
CA SER A 86 0.86 -14.55 26.28
C SER A 86 -0.34 -13.66 25.91
N VAL A 87 -0.41 -13.32 24.64
CA VAL A 87 -1.52 -12.61 24.02
C VAL A 87 -2.50 -13.66 23.48
N LYS A 88 -3.71 -13.66 24.03
CA LYS A 88 -4.81 -14.48 23.54
C LYS A 88 -5.49 -13.78 22.37
N VAL A 89 -5.62 -14.48 21.25
CA VAL A 89 -6.23 -14.00 20.02
C VAL A 89 -7.43 -14.87 19.66
N GLU A 90 -8.55 -14.24 19.37
CA GLU A 90 -9.74 -14.89 18.81
C GLU A 90 -9.91 -14.42 17.35
N PHE A 91 -10.31 -15.35 16.49
CA PHE A 91 -10.44 -15.13 15.06
C PHE A 91 -11.90 -15.20 14.63
N ALA A 92 -12.28 -14.36 13.68
CA ALA A 92 -13.67 -14.15 13.30
C ALA A 92 -14.26 -15.29 12.46
N ASN A 93 -13.42 -16.11 11.81
CA ASN A 93 -13.91 -17.09 10.84
C ASN A 93 -13.68 -18.52 11.30
N ARG A 94 -12.51 -19.10 11.01
CA ARG A 94 -12.29 -20.55 11.05
C ARG A 94 -11.15 -20.97 11.96
N LEU A 95 -10.20 -20.08 12.26
CA LEU A 95 -9.11 -20.43 13.16
C LEU A 95 -9.61 -20.53 14.60
N PRO A 96 -9.10 -21.52 15.36
CA PRO A 96 -9.38 -21.59 16.79
C PRO A 96 -8.68 -20.46 17.53
N THR A 97 -9.23 -20.09 18.68
CA THR A 97 -8.56 -19.24 19.66
C THR A 97 -7.16 -19.76 19.95
N SER A 98 -6.17 -18.87 19.91
CA SER A 98 -4.75 -19.22 20.04
C SER A 98 -4.01 -18.22 20.92
N GLU A 99 -2.89 -18.65 21.48
CA GLU A 99 -2.01 -17.81 22.29
C GLU A 99 -0.68 -17.57 21.57
N TYR A 100 -0.18 -16.33 21.65
CA TYR A 100 1.06 -15.90 21.01
C TYR A 100 1.90 -15.09 21.99
N ASP A 101 3.23 -15.20 21.89
CA ASP A 101 4.13 -14.34 22.68
C ASP A 101 4.15 -12.89 22.17
N LEU A 102 3.91 -12.70 20.87
CA LEU A 102 3.91 -11.39 20.21
C LEU A 102 2.89 -11.36 19.06
N VAL A 103 2.12 -10.28 18.98
CA VAL A 103 1.24 -9.98 17.85
C VAL A 103 1.69 -8.67 17.21
N VAL A 104 1.96 -8.70 15.91
CA VAL A 104 2.36 -7.52 15.13
C VAL A 104 1.25 -7.19 14.12
N ALA A 105 0.64 -6.01 14.28
CA ALA A 105 -0.41 -5.54 13.39
C ALA A 105 0.17 -4.91 12.12
N CYS A 106 -0.19 -5.44 10.94
CA CYS A 106 0.23 -4.93 9.63
C CYS A 106 -0.96 -4.78 8.65
N ASP A 107 -2.16 -4.57 9.17
CA ASP A 107 -3.44 -4.47 8.45
C ASP A 107 -3.77 -3.04 7.94
N GLY A 108 -2.77 -2.15 7.91
CA GLY A 108 -2.81 -0.90 7.15
C GLY A 108 -3.56 0.27 7.78
N ALA A 109 -3.86 1.31 6.98
CA ALA A 109 -4.39 2.58 7.47
C ALA A 109 -5.76 2.44 8.18
N THR A 110 -6.60 1.51 7.73
CA THR A 110 -7.93 1.22 8.31
C THR A 110 -7.90 -0.03 9.21
N SER A 111 -6.76 -0.26 9.86
CA SER A 111 -6.52 -1.39 10.77
C SER A 111 -7.63 -1.54 11.81
N ARG A 112 -8.22 -2.74 11.85
CA ARG A 112 -9.15 -3.13 12.92
C ARG A 112 -8.39 -3.58 14.16
N THR A 113 -7.19 -4.13 13.97
CA THR A 113 -6.32 -4.53 15.07
C THR A 113 -5.91 -3.33 15.93
N ARG A 114 -5.56 -2.21 15.30
CA ARG A 114 -5.23 -0.95 16.00
C ARG A 114 -6.41 -0.46 16.83
N ALA A 115 -7.61 -0.48 16.23
CA ALA A 115 -8.85 -0.11 16.90
C ALA A 115 -9.11 -0.98 18.14
N LEU A 116 -8.97 -2.31 18.01
CA LEU A 116 -9.11 -3.25 19.12
C LEU A 116 -8.09 -3.01 20.23
N GLY A 117 -6.81 -2.88 19.87
CA GLY A 117 -5.73 -2.70 20.85
C GLY A 117 -5.77 -1.36 21.60
N LEU A 118 -6.31 -0.31 20.97
CA LEU A 118 -6.41 1.03 21.56
C LEU A 118 -7.79 1.34 22.16
N GLY A 119 -8.78 0.47 21.97
CA GLY A 119 -10.15 0.70 22.44
C GLY A 119 -10.85 1.86 21.74
N ILE A 120 -10.52 2.11 20.46
CA ILE A 120 -11.09 3.20 19.64
C ILE A 120 -11.84 2.64 18.43
N GLY A 121 -12.62 3.47 17.75
CA GLY A 121 -13.18 3.16 16.44
C GLY A 121 -12.12 3.16 15.34
N VAL A 122 -12.35 2.39 14.27
CA VAL A 122 -11.43 2.19 13.13
C VAL A 122 -11.04 3.49 12.41
N ARG A 123 -11.84 4.56 12.57
CA ARG A 123 -11.64 5.85 11.92
C ARG A 123 -11.52 7.01 12.91
N ASP A 124 -11.49 6.73 14.22
CA ASP A 124 -11.46 7.78 15.24
C ASP A 124 -10.16 8.60 15.18
N ASP A 125 -9.10 8.00 14.64
CA ASP A 125 -7.77 8.59 14.45
C ASP A 125 -7.47 8.97 12.98
N VAL A 126 -8.49 9.00 12.12
CA VAL A 126 -8.34 9.29 10.69
C VAL A 126 -8.89 10.67 10.34
N GLU A 127 -7.98 11.57 9.96
CA GLU A 127 -8.33 12.91 9.48
C GLU A 127 -8.41 12.96 7.95
N PRO A 128 -9.58 13.24 7.34
CA PRO A 128 -9.70 13.36 5.90
C PRO A 128 -9.04 14.64 5.40
N THR A 129 -8.15 14.51 4.41
CA THR A 129 -7.51 15.68 3.78
C THR A 129 -8.38 16.34 2.70
N ASN A 130 -9.61 15.86 2.49
CA ASN A 130 -10.51 16.30 1.41
C ASN A 130 -9.80 16.37 0.05
N CYS A 131 -9.01 15.34 -0.27
CA CYS A 131 -8.32 15.20 -1.53
C CYS A 131 -8.87 13.99 -2.29
N TRP A 132 -9.16 14.15 -3.58
CA TRP A 132 -9.65 13.09 -4.44
C TRP A 132 -8.74 12.94 -5.66
N ALA A 133 -8.48 11.69 -6.03
CA ALA A 133 -7.79 11.34 -7.26
C ALA A 133 -8.70 10.40 -8.06
N ALA A 134 -8.76 10.60 -9.37
CA ALA A 134 -9.46 9.72 -10.30
C ALA A 134 -8.45 9.18 -11.32
N TYR A 135 -8.50 7.87 -11.56
CA TYR A 135 -7.65 7.19 -12.53
C TYR A 135 -8.51 6.70 -13.68
N PHE A 136 -8.07 6.96 -14.90
CA PHE A 136 -8.76 6.53 -16.11
C PHE A 136 -7.83 5.64 -16.94
N PRO A 137 -8.33 4.57 -17.56
CA PRO A 137 -7.54 3.80 -18.49
C PRO A 137 -7.15 4.68 -19.68
N TYR A 138 -5.86 4.78 -19.94
CA TYR A 138 -5.33 5.49 -21.09
C TYR A 138 -5.08 4.51 -22.23
N LEU A 139 -5.64 4.78 -23.41
CA LEU A 139 -5.35 4.02 -24.62
C LEU A 139 -4.01 4.49 -25.17
N ARG A 140 -2.99 3.64 -25.01
CA ARG A 140 -1.64 3.93 -25.51
C ARG A 140 -1.64 3.92 -27.04
N THR A 141 -1.19 4.99 -27.67
CA THR A 141 -0.94 5.01 -29.12
C THR A 141 0.48 4.50 -29.40
N PRO A 142 0.70 3.69 -30.46
CA PRO A 142 2.05 3.26 -30.84
C PRO A 142 3.00 4.45 -31.03
N GLY A 143 4.17 4.41 -30.40
CA GLY A 143 5.19 5.47 -30.49
C GLY A 143 5.07 6.60 -29.46
N GLN A 144 4.07 6.58 -28.58
CA GLN A 144 4.01 7.54 -27.47
C GLN A 144 4.94 7.18 -26.32
N SER A 145 5.64 8.19 -25.80
CA SER A 145 6.47 8.12 -24.59
C SER A 145 5.65 7.72 -23.35
N ASN A 146 6.28 7.05 -22.39
CA ASN A 146 5.62 6.66 -21.13
C ASN A 146 5.52 7.82 -20.13
N VAL A 147 5.05 8.98 -20.59
CA VAL A 147 4.78 10.14 -19.74
C VAL A 147 3.29 10.17 -19.43
N TYR A 148 2.93 9.96 -18.17
CA TYR A 148 1.54 9.97 -17.72
C TYR A 148 1.08 11.41 -17.59
N SER A 149 0.02 11.76 -18.30
CA SER A 149 -0.57 13.09 -18.24
C SER A 149 -1.62 13.15 -17.14
N VAL A 150 -1.37 13.98 -16.13
CA VAL A 150 -2.30 14.25 -15.05
C VAL A 150 -2.93 15.61 -15.34
N PRO A 151 -4.24 15.68 -15.64
CA PRO A 151 -4.91 16.96 -15.77
C PRO A 151 -4.85 17.69 -14.42
N ILE A 152 -4.43 18.95 -14.44
CA ILE A 152 -4.55 19.81 -13.26
C ILE A 152 -6.02 20.19 -13.14
N GLN A 153 -6.80 19.35 -12.47
CA GLN A 153 -8.03 19.78 -11.82
C GLN A 153 -7.72 19.90 -10.34
N LEU A 154 -7.48 21.14 -9.87
CA LEU A 154 -7.70 21.45 -8.47
C LEU A 154 -9.21 21.30 -8.22
N VAL A 155 -9.62 20.13 -7.75
CA VAL A 155 -10.94 19.99 -7.14
C VAL A 155 -10.84 20.71 -5.80
N HIS A 156 -11.13 22.02 -5.81
CA HIS A 156 -11.46 22.70 -4.57
C HIS A 156 -12.70 22.01 -4.00
N SER A 157 -12.65 21.75 -2.69
CA SER A 157 -13.78 21.51 -1.80
C SER A 157 -15.11 21.89 -2.45
N ILE A 158 -15.96 20.89 -2.76
CA ILE A 158 -17.38 21.16 -2.77
C ILE A 158 -17.70 21.38 -1.29
N ASP A 159 -17.75 22.64 -0.90
CA ASP A 159 -18.18 23.03 0.45
C ASP A 159 -19.53 22.36 0.75
N ARG A 160 -19.66 21.86 1.98
CA ARG A 160 -20.88 21.27 2.51
C ARG A 160 -22.05 22.24 2.48
#